data_AF-A0A3T0JQS5-F1
#
_entry.id   AF-A0A3T0JQS5-F1
#
_cell.length_a   1.000
_cell.length_b   1.000
_cell.length_c   1.000
_cell.angle_alpha   90.00
_cell.angle_beta   90.00
_cell.angle_gamma   90.00
#
_symmetry.space_group_name_H-M   'P 1'
#
loop_
_entity.id
_entity.type
_entity.pdbx_description
1 polymer ?
#
loop_
_entity_poly.entity_id
_entity_poly.type
_entity_poly.pdbx_seq_one_letter_code
_entity_poly.pdbx_strand_id
1 'polypeptide(L)'
;MLKMSRKEVFRQCRRGVKYGVLLAICYWVVDFCIRWEEAAVAREIYQKKQGACSRKLAGMEQVPILGGSLLDRTKIPGFHFGSTLRSDGSCIADLLSGSFWWTGEELFPVYETLGVEPPTSWTHFRVSARLYTRRDTTEPHNMGGRHVDWPDELVVKLKNYPGLELWLTAPPPSIKNEFSVRTFVMHDWRRRDGTPRTINCDGLNSPESKASVSGLSKAYLLKMNKEQLENLEFGSLRAYCTVELHSFDFAGGDGRIHLGTEALRGAPEALKSVSDYLSRSIITGK
;
A
#
# COMPACT_ATOMS: atom_id res chain seq x y z
N MET A 1 63.13 -5.30 48.27
CA MET A 1 62.09 -4.84 47.33
C MET A 1 62.76 -4.39 46.03
N LEU A 2 62.66 -5.16 44.96
CA LEU A 2 63.28 -4.84 43.67
C LEU A 2 62.52 -3.69 42.98
N LYS A 3 63.19 -2.54 42.78
CA LYS A 3 62.68 -1.44 41.95
C LYS A 3 62.79 -1.83 40.47
N MET A 4 61.67 -2.20 39.87
CA MET A 4 61.62 -2.44 38.43
C MET A 4 61.90 -1.15 37.64
N SER A 5 62.72 -1.25 36.59
CA SER A 5 62.99 -0.16 35.66
C SER A 5 61.72 0.25 34.91
N ARG A 6 61.50 1.56 34.69
CA ARG A 6 60.35 2.10 33.93
C ARG A 6 60.18 1.44 32.55
N LYS A 7 61.28 1.02 31.90
CA LYS A 7 61.26 0.32 30.61
C LYS A 7 60.67 -1.10 30.71
N GLU A 8 60.90 -1.78 31.82
CA GLU A 8 60.44 -3.15 32.08
C GLU A 8 58.94 -3.17 32.37
N VAL A 9 58.47 -2.21 33.18
CA VAL A 9 57.05 -1.98 33.47
C VAL A 9 56.28 -1.67 32.19
N PHE A 10 56.82 -0.79 31.33
CA PHE A 10 56.20 -0.47 30.04
C PHE A 10 56.13 -1.68 29.10
N ARG A 11 57.17 -2.54 29.11
CA ARG A 11 57.21 -3.77 28.30
C ARG A 11 56.20 -4.81 28.79
N GLN A 12 56.02 -4.96 30.11
CA GLN A 12 55.00 -5.84 30.69
C GLN A 12 53.58 -5.31 30.44
N CYS A 13 53.35 -4.01 30.60
CA CYS A 13 52.06 -3.38 30.31
C CYS A 13 51.68 -3.56 28.82
N ARG A 14 52.62 -3.33 27.89
CA ARG A 14 52.41 -3.57 26.46
C ARG A 14 52.08 -5.03 26.13
N ARG A 15 52.71 -5.99 26.83
CA ARG A 15 52.36 -7.42 26.69
C ARG A 15 50.96 -7.71 27.23
N GLY A 16 50.62 -7.20 28.42
CA GLY A 16 49.28 -7.33 29.01
C GLY A 16 48.18 -6.78 28.11
N VAL A 17 48.37 -5.59 27.54
CA VAL A 17 47.43 -4.98 26.58
C VAL A 17 47.28 -5.84 25.33
N LYS A 18 48.38 -6.34 24.75
CA LYS A 18 48.32 -7.19 23.55
C LYS A 18 47.53 -8.49 23.79
N TYR A 19 47.80 -9.18 24.90
CA TYR A 19 47.09 -10.40 25.24
C TYR A 19 45.63 -10.13 25.63
N GLY A 20 45.35 -9.02 26.33
CA GLY A 20 43.99 -8.60 26.66
C GLY A 20 43.16 -8.29 25.41
N VAL A 21 43.74 -7.58 24.43
CA VAL A 21 43.09 -7.31 23.13
C VAL A 21 42.85 -8.60 22.35
N LEU A 22 43.82 -9.52 22.33
CA LEU A 22 43.65 -10.82 21.66
C LEU A 22 42.51 -11.62 22.29
N LEU A 23 42.47 -11.72 23.62
CA LEU A 23 41.42 -12.43 24.35
C LEU A 23 40.05 -11.78 24.13
N ALA A 24 39.98 -10.45 24.12
CA ALA A 24 38.76 -9.74 23.78
C ALA A 24 38.29 -10.12 22.37
N ILE A 25 39.14 -10.00 21.35
CA ILE A 25 38.79 -10.37 19.96
C ILE A 25 38.29 -11.82 19.89
N CYS A 26 38.97 -12.77 20.54
CA CYS A 26 38.53 -14.16 20.60
C CYS A 26 37.15 -14.30 21.23
N TYR A 27 36.89 -13.62 22.36
CA TYR A 27 35.57 -13.61 23.00
C TYR A 27 34.49 -13.04 22.06
N TRP A 28 34.74 -11.90 21.43
CA TRP A 28 33.78 -11.26 20.51
C TRP A 28 33.46 -12.16 19.31
N VAL A 29 34.46 -12.85 18.75
CA VAL A 29 34.25 -13.78 17.64
C VAL A 29 33.40 -14.98 18.08
N VAL A 30 33.71 -15.59 19.22
CA VAL A 30 32.94 -16.73 19.75
C VAL A 30 31.49 -16.33 20.06
N ASP A 31 31.30 -15.20 20.76
CA ASP A 31 29.99 -14.66 21.12
C ASP A 31 29.17 -14.25 19.88
N PHE A 32 29.84 -13.78 18.81
CA PHE A 32 29.19 -13.55 17.52
C PHE A 32 28.75 -14.86 16.86
N CYS A 33 29.61 -15.88 16.82
CA CYS A 33 29.27 -17.18 16.23
C CYS A 33 28.08 -17.83 16.94
N ILE A 34 28.05 -17.83 18.28
CA ILE A 34 26.95 -18.40 19.08
C ILE A 34 25.64 -17.68 18.76
N ARG A 35 25.63 -16.34 18.83
CA ARG A 35 24.41 -15.55 18.53
C ARG A 35 23.93 -15.76 17.09
N TRP A 36 24.85 -15.95 16.16
CA TRP A 36 24.51 -16.23 14.77
C TRP A 36 23.84 -17.60 14.60
N GLU A 37 24.37 -18.63 15.25
CA GLU A 37 23.79 -19.99 15.26
C GLU A 37 22.41 -20.01 15.92
N GLU A 38 22.27 -19.39 17.10
CA GLU A 38 20.99 -19.25 17.79
C GLU A 38 19.95 -18.53 16.93
N ALA A 39 20.34 -17.44 16.27
CA ALA A 39 19.48 -16.72 15.33
C ALA A 39 19.14 -17.55 14.08
N ALA A 40 20.02 -18.43 13.61
CA ALA A 40 19.74 -19.34 12.50
C ALA A 40 18.71 -20.40 12.90
N VAL A 41 18.88 -21.04 14.06
CA VAL A 41 17.92 -22.01 14.61
C VAL A 41 16.56 -21.37 14.86
N ALA A 42 16.53 -20.17 15.44
CA ALA A 42 15.29 -19.42 15.67
C ALA A 42 14.56 -19.10 14.36
N ARG A 43 15.29 -18.72 13.30
CA ARG A 43 14.72 -18.48 11.96
C ARG A 43 14.14 -19.75 11.35
N GLU A 44 14.81 -20.89 11.47
CA GLU A 44 14.31 -22.16 10.94
C GLU A 44 13.03 -22.61 11.66
N ILE A 45 13.00 -22.51 13.00
CA ILE A 45 11.80 -22.81 13.80
C ILE A 45 10.66 -21.87 13.41
N TYR A 46 10.93 -20.57 13.29
CA TYR A 46 9.93 -19.58 12.89
C TYR A 46 9.38 -19.89 11.49
N GLN A 47 10.22 -20.18 10.51
CA GLN A 47 9.79 -20.55 9.15
C GLN A 47 8.94 -21.82 9.14
N LYS A 48 9.30 -22.86 9.91
CA LYS A 48 8.50 -24.08 10.04
C LYS A 48 7.12 -23.78 10.64
N LYS A 49 7.06 -22.98 11.71
CA LYS A 49 5.78 -22.58 12.33
C LYS A 49 4.93 -21.72 11.38
N GLN A 50 5.56 -20.78 10.67
CA GLN A 50 4.90 -19.93 9.68
C GLN A 50 4.34 -20.77 8.51
N GLY A 51 5.08 -21.77 8.03
CA GLY A 51 4.60 -22.70 7.01
C GLY A 51 3.44 -23.58 7.48
N ALA A 52 3.48 -24.05 8.73
CA ALA A 52 2.36 -24.75 9.35
C ALA A 52 1.12 -23.84 9.47
N CYS A 53 1.34 -22.57 9.82
CA CYS A 53 0.31 -21.54 9.91
C CYS A 53 -0.39 -21.31 8.56
N SER A 54 0.40 -21.09 7.51
CA SER A 54 -0.11 -20.94 6.15
C SER A 54 -0.96 -22.13 5.70
N ARG A 55 -0.47 -23.37 5.91
CA ARG A 55 -1.23 -24.59 5.59
C ARG A 55 -2.53 -24.72 6.38
N LYS A 56 -2.51 -24.35 7.67
CA LYS A 56 -3.71 -24.36 8.52
C LYS A 56 -4.78 -23.42 7.96
N LEU A 57 -4.40 -22.19 7.60
CA LEU A 57 -5.35 -21.22 7.04
C LEU A 57 -5.82 -21.60 5.63
N ALA A 58 -4.96 -22.21 4.82
CA ALA A 58 -5.31 -22.67 3.47
C ALA A 58 -6.43 -23.73 3.44
N GLY A 59 -6.59 -24.50 4.52
CA GLY A 59 -7.66 -25.49 4.68
C GLY A 59 -8.99 -24.94 5.26
N MET A 60 -9.05 -23.66 5.62
CA MET A 60 -10.25 -23.05 6.23
C MET A 60 -11.06 -22.31 5.18
N GLU A 61 -12.39 -22.44 5.23
CA GLU A 61 -13.30 -21.58 4.44
C GLU A 61 -13.38 -20.17 5.03
N GLN A 62 -13.41 -20.08 6.35
CA GLN A 62 -13.42 -18.83 7.10
C GLN A 62 -12.09 -18.66 7.82
N VAL A 63 -11.31 -17.67 7.42
CA VAL A 63 -9.96 -17.44 7.92
C VAL A 63 -9.99 -16.31 8.94
N PRO A 64 -9.46 -16.49 10.16
CA PRO A 64 -9.40 -15.41 11.14
C PRO A 64 -8.49 -14.28 10.66
N ILE A 65 -8.93 -13.03 10.84
CA ILE A 65 -8.12 -11.85 10.59
C ILE A 65 -7.75 -11.16 11.92
N LEU A 66 -6.83 -10.21 11.87
CA LEU A 66 -6.45 -9.45 13.06
C LEU A 66 -7.68 -8.84 13.74
N GLY A 67 -7.83 -9.00 15.06
CA GLY A 67 -8.84 -8.30 15.85
C GLY A 67 -10.18 -9.03 16.06
N GLY A 68 -10.36 -10.24 15.49
CA GLY A 68 -11.46 -11.16 15.85
C GLY A 68 -12.47 -11.48 14.74
N SER A 69 -12.55 -10.69 13.67
CA SER A 69 -13.38 -11.01 12.50
C SER A 69 -12.81 -12.16 11.67
N LEU A 70 -13.63 -12.69 10.77
CA LEU A 70 -13.25 -13.74 9.82
C LEU A 70 -13.38 -13.23 8.38
N LEU A 71 -12.50 -13.71 7.50
CA LEU A 71 -12.57 -13.56 6.06
C LEU A 71 -13.18 -14.82 5.46
N ASP A 72 -14.33 -14.68 4.80
CA ASP A 72 -15.02 -15.74 4.07
C ASP A 72 -14.41 -15.91 2.67
N ARG A 73 -13.61 -16.95 2.49
CA ARG A 73 -12.90 -17.22 1.24
C ARG A 73 -13.83 -17.64 0.11
N THR A 74 -15.01 -18.16 0.41
CA THR A 74 -15.95 -18.62 -0.61
C THR A 74 -16.49 -17.46 -1.45
N LYS A 75 -16.46 -16.24 -0.89
CA LYS A 75 -16.93 -15.01 -1.53
C LYS A 75 -15.86 -14.25 -2.32
N ILE A 76 -14.61 -14.68 -2.24
CA ILE A 76 -13.46 -14.01 -2.89
C ILE A 76 -12.60 -15.03 -3.66
N PRO A 77 -13.17 -15.78 -4.61
CA PRO A 77 -12.43 -16.78 -5.36
C PRO A 77 -11.22 -16.16 -6.08
N GLY A 78 -10.09 -16.87 -6.03
CA GLY A 78 -8.84 -16.45 -6.66
C GLY A 78 -8.06 -15.33 -5.97
N PHE A 79 -8.53 -14.82 -4.82
CA PHE A 79 -7.74 -13.92 -4.00
C PHE A 79 -6.69 -14.68 -3.20
N HIS A 80 -5.50 -14.09 -3.09
CA HIS A 80 -4.43 -14.56 -2.25
C HIS A 80 -4.46 -13.82 -0.92
N PHE A 81 -4.21 -14.53 0.18
CA PHE A 81 -4.02 -13.90 1.49
C PHE A 81 -2.67 -14.28 2.08
N GLY A 82 -2.04 -13.31 2.76
CA GLY A 82 -0.87 -13.55 3.59
C GLY A 82 -1.29 -14.18 4.92
N SER A 83 -0.43 -15.02 5.48
CA SER A 83 -0.62 -15.60 6.81
C SER A 83 0.42 -15.05 7.78
N THR A 84 0.05 -14.80 9.02
CA THR A 84 0.98 -14.39 10.08
C THR A 84 0.76 -15.19 11.35
N LEU A 85 1.86 -15.74 11.88
CA LEU A 85 1.93 -16.32 13.22
C LEU A 85 2.12 -15.22 14.27
N ARG A 86 1.15 -15.07 15.18
CA ARG A 86 1.21 -14.12 16.28
C ARG A 86 2.01 -14.67 17.47
N SER A 87 2.40 -13.78 18.37
CA SER A 87 3.16 -14.12 19.59
C SER A 87 2.42 -15.05 20.56
N ASP A 88 1.08 -15.02 20.53
CA ASP A 88 0.20 -15.92 21.29
C ASP A 88 0.04 -17.31 20.63
N GLY A 89 0.72 -17.55 19.49
CA GLY A 89 0.63 -18.79 18.73
C GLY A 89 -0.57 -18.87 17.79
N SER A 90 -1.42 -17.83 17.72
CA SER A 90 -2.54 -17.79 16.79
C SER A 90 -2.09 -17.55 15.35
N CYS A 91 -2.88 -18.07 14.42
CA CYS A 91 -2.67 -17.93 12.98
C CYS A 91 -3.77 -17.06 12.42
N ILE A 92 -3.40 -15.98 11.73
CA ILE A 92 -4.34 -15.04 11.12
C ILE A 92 -3.95 -14.72 9.68
N ALA A 93 -4.92 -14.30 8.88
CA ALA A 93 -4.67 -13.57 7.65
C ALA A 93 -4.53 -12.08 7.93
N ASP A 94 -3.49 -11.46 7.37
CA ASP A 94 -3.13 -10.05 7.60
C ASP A 94 -2.99 -9.25 6.31
N LEU A 95 -2.90 -9.92 5.17
CA LEU A 95 -2.82 -9.33 3.84
C LEU A 95 -3.81 -10.02 2.91
N LEU A 96 -4.36 -9.26 1.97
CA LEU A 96 -5.23 -9.73 0.90
C LEU A 96 -4.76 -9.11 -0.42
N SER A 97 -4.60 -9.91 -1.47
CA SER A 97 -4.25 -9.43 -2.80
C SER A 97 -5.08 -10.13 -3.85
N GLY A 98 -5.53 -9.37 -4.83
CA GLY A 98 -6.28 -9.86 -5.97
C GLY A 98 -6.51 -8.75 -6.97
N SER A 99 -7.36 -8.99 -7.93
CA SER A 99 -7.66 -8.02 -8.98
C SER A 99 -9.06 -8.20 -9.52
N PHE A 100 -9.57 -7.12 -10.09
CA PHE A 100 -10.86 -7.04 -10.72
C PHE A 100 -10.76 -6.43 -12.11
N TRP A 101 -11.67 -6.87 -12.98
CA TRP A 101 -12.10 -6.13 -14.15
C TRP A 101 -13.34 -5.31 -13.81
N TRP A 102 -13.36 -4.07 -14.29
CA TRP A 102 -14.53 -3.23 -14.30
C TRP A 102 -15.04 -3.09 -15.73
N THR A 103 -16.31 -3.44 -15.95
CA THR A 103 -16.92 -3.45 -17.29
C THR A 103 -17.45 -2.08 -17.71
N GLY A 104 -17.58 -1.16 -16.77
CA GLY A 104 -18.38 0.07 -16.89
C GLY A 104 -19.59 0.07 -15.95
N GLU A 105 -20.09 -1.11 -15.60
CA GLU A 105 -21.30 -1.28 -14.77
C GLU A 105 -21.11 -2.36 -13.68
N GLU A 106 -20.33 -3.39 -13.97
CA GLU A 106 -20.15 -4.56 -13.12
C GLU A 106 -18.68 -4.83 -12.81
N LEU A 107 -18.47 -5.46 -11.65
CA LEU A 107 -17.15 -5.85 -11.17
C LEU A 107 -16.99 -7.37 -11.26
N PHE A 108 -15.97 -7.81 -12.00
CA PHE A 108 -15.63 -9.24 -12.14
C PHE A 108 -14.27 -9.53 -11.50
N PRO A 109 -14.15 -10.49 -10.58
CA PRO A 109 -12.85 -10.99 -10.15
C PRO A 109 -12.07 -11.53 -11.35
N VAL A 110 -10.81 -11.15 -11.50
CA VAL A 110 -9.98 -11.60 -12.64
C VAL A 110 -9.93 -13.13 -12.74
N TYR A 111 -9.99 -13.81 -11.60
CA TYR A 111 -10.04 -15.27 -11.51
C TYR A 111 -11.16 -15.91 -12.34
N GLU A 112 -12.34 -15.29 -12.40
CA GLU A 112 -13.50 -15.82 -13.14
C GLU A 112 -13.33 -15.71 -14.66
N THR A 113 -12.35 -14.91 -15.10
CA THR A 113 -12.03 -14.66 -16.51
C THR A 113 -10.67 -15.23 -16.92
N LEU A 114 -10.10 -16.14 -16.13
CA LEU A 114 -8.81 -16.73 -16.44
C LEU A 114 -8.83 -17.44 -17.80
N GLY A 115 -7.86 -17.11 -18.64
CA GLY A 115 -7.75 -17.65 -20.00
C GLY A 115 -8.66 -16.97 -21.04
N VAL A 116 -9.44 -15.96 -20.64
CA VAL A 116 -10.24 -15.13 -21.55
C VAL A 116 -9.62 -13.74 -21.62
N GLU A 117 -9.37 -13.26 -22.84
CA GLU A 117 -8.90 -11.89 -23.02
C GLU A 117 -10.06 -10.91 -22.76
N PRO A 118 -9.95 -9.98 -21.80
CA PRO A 118 -11.02 -9.05 -21.50
C PRO A 118 -11.21 -8.07 -22.67
N PRO A 119 -12.45 -7.61 -22.92
CA PRO A 119 -12.71 -6.53 -23.87
C PRO A 119 -11.85 -5.30 -23.58
N THR A 120 -11.45 -4.57 -24.62
CA THR A 120 -10.63 -3.35 -24.49
C THR A 120 -11.31 -2.21 -23.74
N SER A 121 -12.64 -2.25 -23.62
CA SER A 121 -13.44 -1.33 -22.80
C SER A 121 -13.33 -1.62 -21.30
N TRP A 122 -12.89 -2.82 -20.91
CA TRP A 122 -12.75 -3.18 -19.51
C TRP A 122 -11.49 -2.59 -18.91
N THR A 123 -11.56 -2.26 -17.64
CA THR A 123 -10.48 -1.58 -16.92
C THR A 123 -10.05 -2.39 -15.71
N HIS A 124 -8.74 -2.39 -15.45
CA HIS A 124 -8.13 -3.28 -14.46
C HIS A 124 -7.87 -2.57 -13.13
N PHE A 125 -8.26 -3.21 -12.03
CA PHE A 125 -8.02 -2.73 -10.67
C PHE A 125 -7.31 -3.82 -9.88
N ARG A 126 -6.07 -3.56 -9.45
CA ARG A 126 -5.30 -4.47 -8.60
C ARG A 126 -5.38 -4.04 -7.15
N VAL A 127 -5.79 -4.94 -6.27
CA VAL A 127 -5.97 -4.69 -4.84
C VAL A 127 -4.82 -5.30 -4.03
N SER A 128 -4.35 -4.56 -3.04
CA SER A 128 -3.48 -5.04 -1.96
C SER A 128 -3.93 -4.43 -0.65
N ALA A 129 -4.57 -5.23 0.18
CA ALA A 129 -5.22 -4.80 1.41
C ALA A 129 -4.58 -5.41 2.66
N ARG A 130 -4.59 -4.66 3.75
CA ARG A 130 -4.33 -5.15 5.10
C ARG A 130 -5.65 -5.64 5.70
N LEU A 131 -5.62 -6.79 6.35
CA LEU A 131 -6.79 -7.40 6.96
C LEU A 131 -6.79 -7.18 8.47
N TYR A 132 -7.81 -6.49 8.96
CA TYR A 132 -8.05 -6.31 10.39
C TYR A 132 -9.51 -5.98 10.69
N THR A 133 -9.92 -6.26 11.92
CA THR A 133 -11.21 -5.91 12.47
C THR A 133 -11.21 -4.43 12.75
N ARG A 134 -12.03 -3.71 12.00
CA ARG A 134 -12.11 -2.26 12.11
C ARG A 134 -12.70 -1.86 13.46
N ARG A 135 -11.96 -1.05 14.20
CA ARG A 135 -12.38 -0.35 15.41
C ARG A 135 -12.19 1.16 15.19
N ASP A 136 -12.91 1.98 15.94
CA ASP A 136 -12.82 3.45 15.85
C ASP A 136 -11.37 3.97 16.02
N THR A 137 -10.54 3.22 16.76
CA THR A 137 -9.13 3.53 17.02
C THR A 137 -8.13 3.04 15.95
N THR A 138 -8.55 2.20 15.01
CA THR A 138 -7.68 1.61 13.98
C THR A 138 -7.72 2.35 12.64
N GLU A 139 -8.48 3.43 12.55
CA GLU A 139 -8.59 4.21 11.32
C GLU A 139 -7.34 5.06 11.10
N PRO A 140 -6.92 5.26 9.85
CA PRO A 140 -5.76 6.09 9.52
C PRO A 140 -6.12 7.58 9.65
N HIS A 141 -6.37 8.03 10.89
CA HIS A 141 -6.69 9.43 11.23
C HIS A 141 -5.50 10.38 11.01
N ASN A 142 -4.29 9.84 10.82
CA ASN A 142 -3.06 10.64 10.79
C ASN A 142 -2.43 10.80 9.39
N MET A 143 -2.96 10.15 8.35
CA MET A 143 -2.39 10.20 6.98
C MET A 143 -3.45 10.54 5.92
N GLY A 144 -3.04 11.37 4.95
CA GLY A 144 -3.89 11.89 3.88
C GLY A 144 -4.21 13.38 4.02
N GLY A 145 -4.93 13.93 3.03
CA GLY A 145 -5.42 15.30 3.07
C GLY A 145 -6.44 15.48 4.20
N ARG A 146 -6.29 16.56 4.98
CA ARG A 146 -7.15 16.85 6.15
C ARG A 146 -8.33 17.76 5.84
N HIS A 147 -8.45 18.19 4.58
CA HIS A 147 -9.44 19.16 4.17
C HIS A 147 -10.72 18.44 3.79
N VAL A 148 -11.81 18.79 4.48
CA VAL A 148 -13.16 18.30 4.16
C VAL A 148 -13.68 19.00 2.91
N ASP A 149 -13.45 20.31 2.80
CA ASP A 149 -13.87 21.13 1.67
C ASP A 149 -12.68 21.92 1.11
N TRP A 150 -12.87 22.46 -0.10
CA TRP A 150 -11.87 23.21 -0.84
C TRP A 150 -12.49 24.47 -1.43
N PRO A 151 -11.74 25.58 -1.58
CA PRO A 151 -12.27 26.79 -2.20
C PRO A 151 -12.76 26.53 -3.63
N ASP A 152 -14.01 26.88 -3.93
CA ASP A 152 -14.67 26.58 -5.21
C ASP A 152 -13.89 27.12 -6.42
N GLU A 153 -13.22 28.27 -6.27
CA GLU A 153 -12.39 28.86 -7.31
C GLU A 153 -11.17 28.00 -7.67
N LEU A 154 -10.68 27.17 -6.73
CA LEU A 154 -9.56 26.25 -6.88
C LEU A 154 -9.99 24.81 -7.19
N VAL A 155 -11.30 24.55 -7.25
CA VAL A 155 -11.84 23.27 -7.69
C VAL A 155 -12.04 23.27 -9.21
N VAL A 156 -11.54 22.22 -9.85
CA VAL A 156 -11.77 21.94 -11.27
C VAL A 156 -12.54 20.62 -11.38
N LYS A 157 -13.79 20.70 -11.83
CA LYS A 157 -14.63 19.52 -12.08
C LYS A 157 -14.32 18.98 -13.47
N LEU A 158 -14.00 17.69 -13.55
CA LEU A 158 -13.57 17.05 -14.79
C LEU A 158 -14.78 16.54 -15.58
N LYS A 159 -15.10 17.18 -16.70
CA LYS A 159 -16.31 16.87 -17.50
C LYS A 159 -16.28 15.46 -18.09
N ASN A 160 -15.10 14.97 -18.47
CA ASN A 160 -14.90 13.65 -19.06
C ASN A 160 -14.72 12.51 -18.04
N TYR A 161 -14.69 12.86 -16.74
CA TYR A 161 -14.42 11.97 -15.62
C TYR A 161 -15.42 12.22 -14.47
N PRO A 162 -16.68 11.78 -14.60
CA PRO A 162 -17.72 12.04 -13.61
C PRO A 162 -17.31 11.58 -12.20
N GLY A 163 -17.61 12.41 -11.20
CA GLY A 163 -17.25 12.13 -9.80
C GLY A 163 -15.78 12.38 -9.44
N LEU A 164 -14.96 12.87 -10.38
CA LEU A 164 -13.57 13.28 -10.13
C LEU A 164 -13.38 14.80 -10.27
N GLU A 165 -12.59 15.34 -9.36
CA GLU A 165 -12.20 16.74 -9.34
C GLU A 165 -10.68 16.87 -9.18
N LEU A 166 -10.13 18.03 -9.57
CA LEU A 166 -8.79 18.47 -9.14
C LEU A 166 -8.94 19.58 -8.11
N TRP A 167 -8.24 19.44 -6.99
CA TRP A 167 -8.17 20.44 -5.94
C TRP A 167 -6.81 21.16 -6.01
N LEU A 168 -6.82 22.34 -6.62
CA LEU A 168 -5.59 23.08 -6.94
C LEU A 168 -5.11 23.93 -5.75
N THR A 169 -3.82 24.22 -5.71
CA THR A 169 -3.19 25.09 -4.69
C THR A 169 -3.24 26.57 -5.08
N ALA A 170 -3.36 26.86 -6.38
CA ALA A 170 -3.44 28.21 -6.94
C ALA A 170 -4.25 28.20 -8.25
N PRO A 171 -4.81 29.36 -8.67
CA PRO A 171 -5.51 29.46 -9.95
C PRO A 171 -4.61 28.98 -11.11
N PRO A 172 -5.10 28.06 -11.97
CA PRO A 172 -4.34 27.55 -13.11
C PRO A 172 -4.28 28.58 -14.25
N PRO A 173 -3.19 28.63 -15.04
CA PRO A 173 -1.99 27.79 -14.95
C PRO A 173 -1.06 28.22 -13.80
N SER A 174 -0.48 27.26 -13.07
CA SER A 174 0.46 27.56 -11.99
C SER A 174 1.34 26.38 -11.62
N ILE A 175 2.65 26.64 -11.46
CA ILE A 175 3.61 25.65 -10.97
C ILE A 175 3.32 25.21 -9.53
N LYS A 176 2.61 26.02 -8.75
CA LYS A 176 2.19 25.68 -7.38
C LYS A 176 1.26 24.46 -7.32
N ASN A 177 0.68 24.06 -8.45
CA ASN A 177 -0.22 22.92 -8.56
C ASN A 177 0.51 21.59 -8.83
N GLU A 178 1.85 21.53 -8.71
CA GLU A 178 2.68 20.37 -9.07
C GLU A 178 2.16 19.02 -8.54
N PHE A 179 1.68 19.00 -7.30
CA PHE A 179 1.13 17.79 -6.68
C PHE A 179 -0.37 17.61 -6.98
N SER A 180 -1.12 18.71 -7.11
CA SER A 180 -2.57 18.71 -7.30
C SER A 180 -3.01 18.26 -8.69
N VAL A 181 -2.28 18.61 -9.76
CA VAL A 181 -2.68 18.29 -11.15
C VAL A 181 -2.67 16.80 -11.49
N ARG A 182 -2.14 15.96 -10.60
CA ARG A 182 -2.08 14.49 -10.74
C ARG A 182 -2.87 13.76 -9.66
N THR A 183 -3.51 14.49 -8.75
CA THR A 183 -4.29 13.94 -7.65
C THR A 183 -5.76 14.19 -7.91
N PHE A 184 -6.49 13.12 -8.23
CA PHE A 184 -7.91 13.17 -8.51
C PHE A 184 -8.69 12.93 -7.23
N VAL A 185 -9.63 13.82 -6.93
CA VAL A 185 -10.42 13.82 -5.70
C VAL A 185 -11.79 13.23 -5.99
N MET A 186 -12.19 12.23 -5.22
CA MET A 186 -13.54 11.67 -5.19
C MET A 186 -14.33 12.38 -4.09
N HIS A 187 -14.99 13.48 -4.45
CA HIS A 187 -15.69 14.34 -3.48
C HIS A 187 -16.89 13.64 -2.82
N ASP A 188 -17.66 12.89 -3.61
CA ASP A 188 -18.93 12.29 -3.14
C ASP A 188 -18.76 10.97 -2.38
N TRP A 189 -17.58 10.35 -2.47
CA TRP A 189 -17.27 9.13 -1.74
C TRP A 189 -16.23 9.41 -0.67
N ARG A 190 -16.73 9.88 0.47
CA ARG A 190 -15.89 10.35 1.57
C ARG A 190 -15.41 9.20 2.45
N ARG A 191 -14.32 9.45 3.15
CA ARG A 191 -13.90 8.70 4.33
C ARG A 191 -14.88 8.94 5.47
N ARG A 192 -14.78 8.16 6.54
CA ARG A 192 -15.63 8.32 7.72
C ARG A 192 -15.42 9.64 8.48
N ASP A 193 -14.21 10.18 8.43
CA ASP A 193 -13.88 11.51 8.98
C ASP A 193 -14.39 12.67 8.13
N GLY A 194 -15.11 12.37 7.04
CA GLY A 194 -15.65 13.36 6.11
C GLY A 194 -14.66 13.83 5.06
N THR A 195 -13.37 13.52 5.16
CA THR A 195 -12.41 13.94 4.11
C THR A 195 -12.63 13.14 2.82
N PRO A 196 -12.40 13.73 1.64
CA PRO A 196 -12.57 13.01 0.38
C PRO A 196 -11.48 11.97 0.18
N ARG A 197 -11.77 10.98 -0.67
CA ARG A 197 -10.79 9.98 -1.09
C ARG A 197 -10.05 10.46 -2.33
N THR A 198 -8.83 9.98 -2.53
CA THR A 198 -7.98 10.43 -3.65
C THR A 198 -7.37 9.29 -4.45
N ILE A 199 -7.17 9.56 -5.74
CA ILE A 199 -6.42 8.72 -6.69
C ILE A 199 -5.20 9.53 -7.14
N ASN A 200 -3.99 9.05 -6.85
CA ASN A 200 -2.76 9.72 -7.27
C ASN A 200 -2.16 9.04 -8.51
N CYS A 201 -1.96 9.80 -9.59
CA CYS A 201 -1.38 9.32 -10.84
C CYS A 201 0.10 9.72 -10.97
N ASP A 202 0.95 9.12 -10.14
CA ASP A 202 2.40 9.35 -10.16
C ASP A 202 3.05 9.02 -11.52
N GLY A 203 2.44 8.14 -12.31
CA GLY A 203 2.90 7.81 -13.65
C GLY A 203 2.97 9.01 -14.60
N LEU A 204 2.20 10.07 -14.35
CA LEU A 204 2.23 11.33 -15.13
C LEU A 204 3.50 12.17 -14.88
N ASN A 205 4.27 11.86 -13.83
CA ASN A 205 5.49 12.58 -13.46
C ASN A 205 6.75 12.01 -14.14
N SER A 206 6.68 10.83 -14.74
CA SER A 206 7.86 10.18 -15.32
C SER A 206 8.24 10.82 -16.67
N PRO A 207 9.48 11.32 -16.83
CA PRO A 207 9.94 11.92 -18.08
C PRO A 207 9.88 10.97 -19.28
N GLU A 208 10.07 9.67 -19.04
CA GLU A 208 10.05 8.61 -20.05
C GLU A 208 8.67 7.97 -20.24
N SER A 209 7.63 8.50 -19.57
CA SER A 209 6.29 7.93 -19.68
C SER A 209 5.67 8.22 -21.05
N LYS A 210 4.74 7.34 -21.46
CA LYS A 210 3.83 7.59 -22.58
C LYS A 210 3.08 8.93 -22.43
N ALA A 211 2.91 9.43 -21.20
CA ALA A 211 2.29 10.72 -20.92
C ALA A 211 3.11 11.91 -21.44
N SER A 212 4.45 11.82 -21.42
CA SER A 212 5.31 12.85 -22.00
C SER A 212 5.11 12.98 -23.51
N VAL A 213 5.02 11.84 -24.22
CA VAL A 213 4.81 11.80 -25.67
C VAL A 213 3.41 12.27 -26.05
N SER A 214 2.40 11.95 -25.22
CA SER A 214 1.01 12.34 -25.47
C SER A 214 0.68 13.79 -25.07
N GLY A 215 1.64 14.56 -24.55
CA GLY A 215 1.39 15.93 -24.08
C GLY A 215 0.53 16.01 -22.81
N LEU A 216 0.43 14.92 -22.05
CA LEU A 216 -0.39 14.81 -20.83
C LEU A 216 0.44 14.57 -19.56
N SER A 217 1.77 14.78 -19.63
CA SER A 217 2.62 14.73 -18.45
C SER A 217 2.32 15.88 -17.49
N LYS A 218 2.74 15.73 -16.24
CA LYS A 218 2.64 16.77 -15.20
C LYS A 218 3.07 18.15 -15.69
N ALA A 219 4.16 18.23 -16.44
CA ALA A 219 4.71 19.48 -16.94
C ALA A 219 3.77 20.20 -17.94
N TYR A 220 2.97 19.45 -18.72
CA TYR A 220 1.97 20.01 -19.60
C TYR A 220 0.71 20.41 -18.83
N LEU A 221 0.24 19.57 -17.90
CA LEU A 221 -0.93 19.86 -17.08
C LEU A 221 -0.77 21.16 -16.27
N LEU A 222 0.43 21.47 -15.78
CA LEU A 222 0.71 22.72 -15.05
C LEU A 222 0.58 23.99 -15.89
N LYS A 223 0.63 23.87 -17.22
CA LYS A 223 0.50 24.98 -18.17
C LYS A 223 -0.94 25.15 -18.67
N MET A 224 -1.83 24.22 -18.34
CA MET A 224 -3.23 24.29 -18.74
C MET A 224 -3.97 25.32 -17.89
N ASN A 225 -4.89 26.05 -18.53
CA ASN A 225 -5.86 26.89 -17.83
C ASN A 225 -7.02 26.04 -17.25
N LYS A 226 -7.94 26.67 -16.54
CA LYS A 226 -9.09 25.97 -15.91
C LYS A 226 -9.92 25.21 -16.94
N GLU A 227 -10.31 25.84 -18.04
CA GLU A 227 -11.15 25.23 -19.08
C GLU A 227 -10.48 24.02 -19.74
N GLN A 228 -9.17 24.08 -19.99
CA GLN A 228 -8.40 22.97 -20.52
C GLN A 228 -8.33 21.80 -19.53
N LEU A 229 -8.21 22.09 -18.23
CA LEU A 229 -8.24 21.06 -17.19
C LEU A 229 -9.64 20.46 -17.03
N GLU A 230 -10.71 21.25 -17.12
CA GLU A 230 -12.10 20.74 -17.06
C GLU A 230 -12.40 19.75 -18.19
N ASN A 231 -11.81 19.97 -19.37
CA ASN A 231 -11.96 19.14 -20.56
C ASN A 231 -10.80 18.14 -20.75
N LEU A 232 -10.02 17.86 -19.70
CA LEU A 232 -8.93 16.90 -19.74
C LEU A 232 -9.42 15.54 -20.27
N GLU A 233 -8.64 14.92 -21.16
CA GLU A 233 -8.90 13.58 -21.66
C GLU A 233 -7.60 12.79 -21.86
N PHE A 234 -7.47 11.70 -21.12
CA PHE A 234 -6.36 10.75 -21.19
C PHE A 234 -6.52 9.71 -22.31
N GLY A 235 -7.73 9.51 -22.83
CA GLY A 235 -8.01 8.50 -23.85
C GLY A 235 -7.47 7.11 -23.44
N SER A 236 -6.67 6.50 -24.31
CA SER A 236 -6.03 5.20 -24.07
C SER A 236 -4.68 5.28 -23.34
N LEU A 237 -4.29 6.45 -22.81
CA LEU A 237 -3.06 6.59 -22.04
C LEU A 237 -3.15 5.72 -20.79
N ARG A 238 -2.09 4.93 -20.54
CA ARG A 238 -1.97 4.05 -19.37
C ARG A 238 -0.86 4.52 -18.42
N ALA A 239 -1.03 5.70 -17.84
CA ALA A 239 -0.14 6.16 -16.77
C ALA A 239 -0.57 5.51 -15.45
N TYR A 240 0.40 5.05 -14.67
CA TYR A 240 0.16 4.38 -13.40
C TYR A 240 -0.46 5.32 -12.36
N CYS A 241 -1.55 4.85 -11.74
CA CYS A 241 -2.26 5.51 -10.67
C CYS A 241 -2.45 4.58 -9.46
N THR A 242 -2.58 5.17 -8.29
CA THR A 242 -2.75 4.46 -7.02
C THR A 242 -3.76 5.19 -6.13
N VAL A 243 -4.70 4.43 -5.59
CA VAL A 243 -5.46 4.79 -4.40
C VAL A 243 -4.67 4.29 -3.20
N GLU A 244 -4.26 5.21 -2.32
CA GLU A 244 -3.43 4.87 -1.17
C GLU A 244 -4.23 4.21 -0.04
N LEU A 245 -3.52 3.57 0.90
CA LEU A 245 -4.12 2.90 2.08
C LEU A 245 -5.14 3.76 2.83
N HIS A 246 -4.88 5.06 2.93
CA HIS A 246 -5.74 5.99 3.66
C HIS A 246 -6.91 6.52 2.82
N SER A 247 -6.97 6.19 1.53
CA SER A 247 -8.04 6.60 0.60
C SER A 247 -8.95 5.42 0.22
N PHE A 248 -8.62 4.19 0.62
CA PHE A 248 -9.46 3.02 0.38
C PHE A 248 -9.58 2.12 1.61
N ASP A 249 -10.82 1.92 2.06
CA ASP A 249 -11.17 1.05 3.18
C ASP A 249 -12.44 0.25 2.89
N PHE A 250 -12.60 -0.83 3.63
CA PHE A 250 -13.74 -1.76 3.58
C PHE A 250 -13.99 -2.30 5.00
N ALA A 251 -14.98 -3.18 5.19
CA ALA A 251 -15.36 -3.67 6.52
C ALA A 251 -14.23 -4.42 7.27
N GLY A 252 -13.30 -5.03 6.53
CA GLY A 252 -12.23 -5.87 7.06
C GLY A 252 -10.83 -5.30 6.91
N GLY A 253 -10.71 -3.98 6.71
CA GLY A 253 -9.42 -3.29 6.72
C GLY A 253 -9.32 -2.17 5.70
N ASP A 254 -8.10 -1.94 5.21
CA ASP A 254 -7.76 -0.89 4.25
C ASP A 254 -6.79 -1.40 3.19
N GLY A 255 -6.63 -0.67 2.09
CA GLY A 255 -5.85 -1.19 0.98
C GLY A 255 -5.35 -0.16 0.00
N ARG A 256 -4.40 -0.59 -0.83
CA ARG A 256 -3.98 0.11 -2.03
C ARG A 256 -4.69 -0.48 -3.23
N ILE A 257 -5.12 0.38 -4.12
CA ILE A 257 -5.66 -0.02 -5.42
C ILE A 257 -4.82 0.60 -6.52
N HIS A 258 -4.26 -0.23 -7.39
CA HIS A 258 -3.53 0.19 -8.57
C HIS A 258 -4.41 0.10 -9.80
N LEU A 259 -4.39 1.17 -10.60
CA LEU A 259 -5.17 1.35 -11.82
C LEU A 259 -4.38 2.22 -12.80
N GLY A 260 -4.82 2.29 -14.05
CA GLY A 260 -4.27 3.20 -15.05
C GLY A 260 -5.17 4.43 -15.28
N THR A 261 -4.64 5.46 -15.92
CA THR A 261 -5.41 6.68 -16.27
C THR A 261 -6.63 6.39 -17.16
N GLU A 262 -6.59 5.33 -17.96
CA GLU A 262 -7.72 4.84 -18.76
C GLU A 262 -8.91 4.42 -17.90
N ALA A 263 -8.68 4.04 -16.65
CA ALA A 263 -9.71 3.60 -15.72
C ALA A 263 -10.38 4.75 -14.95
N LEU A 264 -9.84 5.97 -15.03
CA LEU A 264 -10.32 7.11 -14.21
C LEU A 264 -11.79 7.42 -14.42
N ARG A 265 -12.34 7.21 -15.63
CA ARG A 265 -13.75 7.54 -15.95
C ARG A 265 -14.72 6.71 -15.11
N GLY A 266 -14.42 5.44 -14.88
CA GLY A 266 -15.24 4.54 -14.06
C GLY A 266 -14.73 4.35 -12.63
N ALA A 267 -13.60 4.96 -12.27
CA ALA A 267 -12.93 4.69 -11.00
C ALA A 267 -13.80 4.97 -9.76
N PRO A 268 -14.57 6.07 -9.66
CA PRO A 268 -15.40 6.31 -8.47
C PRO A 268 -16.40 5.20 -8.17
N GLU A 269 -17.05 4.65 -9.20
CA GLU A 269 -18.04 3.58 -9.06
C GLU A 269 -17.39 2.21 -8.90
N ALA A 270 -16.33 1.94 -9.67
CA ALA A 270 -15.55 0.71 -9.55
C ALA A 270 -14.97 0.55 -8.14
N LEU A 271 -14.39 1.61 -7.56
CA LEU A 271 -13.78 1.55 -6.24
C LEU A 271 -14.82 1.34 -5.12
N LYS A 272 -16.01 1.95 -5.22
CA LYS A 272 -17.15 1.65 -4.33
C LYS A 272 -17.53 0.17 -4.43
N SER A 273 -17.68 -0.33 -5.66
CA SER A 273 -18.02 -1.74 -5.91
C SER A 273 -16.97 -2.70 -5.36
N VAL A 274 -15.68 -2.38 -5.47
CA VAL A 274 -14.58 -3.15 -4.85
C VAL A 274 -14.68 -3.11 -3.33
N SER A 275 -14.91 -1.94 -2.73
CA SER A 275 -15.08 -1.82 -1.26
C SER A 275 -16.27 -2.64 -0.77
N ASP A 276 -17.40 -2.61 -1.48
CA ASP A 276 -18.60 -3.37 -1.13
C ASP A 276 -18.39 -4.88 -1.30
N TYR A 277 -17.78 -5.30 -2.41
CA TYR A 277 -17.44 -6.70 -2.66
C TYR A 277 -16.55 -7.26 -1.54
N LEU A 278 -15.47 -6.57 -1.20
CA LEU A 278 -14.57 -6.98 -0.12
C LEU A 278 -15.27 -6.92 1.24
N SER A 279 -16.10 -5.92 1.50
CA SER A 279 -16.86 -5.82 2.76
C SER A 279 -17.80 -7.01 2.97
N ARG A 280 -18.47 -7.49 1.92
CA ARG A 280 -19.36 -8.67 1.99
C ARG A 280 -18.62 -9.98 2.29
N SER A 281 -17.31 -10.01 2.08
CA SER A 281 -16.45 -11.16 2.41
C SER A 281 -16.04 -11.21 3.90
N ILE A 282 -16.41 -10.19 4.68
CA ILE A 282 -16.02 -10.11 6.09
C ILE A 282 -17.18 -10.51 6.99
N ILE A 283 -16.91 -11.44 7.90
CA ILE A 283 -17.82 -11.89 8.95
C ILE A 283 -17.34 -11.26 10.25
N THR A 284 -18.07 -10.26 10.74
CA THR A 284 -17.86 -9.68 12.06
C THR A 284 -18.55 -10.53 13.11
N GLY A 285 -17.87 -10.87 14.20
CA GLY A 285 -18.53 -11.44 15.38
C GLY A 285 -19.54 -10.44 15.94
N LYS A 286 -20.77 -10.89 16.21
CA LYS A 286 -21.76 -10.12 16.97
C LYS A 286 -21.33 -10.00 18.42
#